data_AF-A0A954W4T8-F1
#
_entry.id   AF-A0A954W4T8-F1
#
_cell.length_a   1.000
_cell.length_b   1.000
_cell.length_c   1.000
_cell.angle_alpha   90.00
_cell.angle_beta   90.00
_cell.angle_gamma   90.00
#
_symmetry.space_group_name_H-M   'P 1'
#
loop_
_entity.id
_entity.type
_entity.pdbx_description
1 polymer ?
#
loop_
_entity_poly.entity_id
_entity_poly.type
_entity_poly.pdbx_seq_one_letter_code
_entity_poly.pdbx_strand_id
1 'polypeptide(L)'
;MSNPRSCPDCNSSRFELDRRQFVRATAVGAVAASTGIFIRPISAEEPAAKKPETLVAQLYKSLNEQQRAAVCFGFDHPLRQEVDNNWHITKTRVADFTADQQDLIREIFNGLHDPEYAQQVMQQVEHDNGRRPDVPKSGFGSCAIAMFGEPGTGKFEFVFTGRHVTRRCDGDSIEGAAFGG
;
A
#
# COMPACT_ATOMS: atom_id res chain seq x y z
N MET A 1 -62.45 10.87 5.67
CA MET A 1 -61.35 9.91 5.90
C MET A 1 -60.49 9.91 4.64
N SER A 2 -59.60 10.88 4.51
CA SER A 2 -58.15 10.75 4.77
C SER A 2 -57.39 10.29 3.51
N ASN A 3 -57.04 11.30 2.71
CA ASN A 3 -56.15 11.30 1.55
C ASN A 3 -54.80 10.61 1.90
N PRO A 4 -54.28 9.67 1.10
CA PRO A 4 -52.95 9.11 1.34
C PRO A 4 -51.89 10.20 1.13
N ARG A 5 -51.12 10.47 2.19
CA ARG A 5 -50.02 11.45 2.18
C ARG A 5 -48.97 11.02 1.16
N SER A 6 -48.89 11.75 0.06
CA SER A 6 -47.78 11.71 -0.89
C SER A 6 -46.53 12.23 -0.18
N CYS A 7 -45.53 11.36 -0.01
CA CYS A 7 -44.21 11.73 0.51
C CYS A 7 -43.37 12.25 -0.68
N PRO A 8 -42.96 13.53 -0.69
CA PRO A 8 -42.25 14.12 -1.82
C PRO A 8 -40.86 13.53 -2.08
N ASP A 9 -40.31 12.75 -1.14
CA ASP A 9 -38.98 12.14 -1.29
C ASP A 9 -39.00 10.72 -1.91
N CYS A 10 -40.18 10.09 -2.05
CA CYS A 10 -40.31 8.73 -2.59
C CYS A 10 -40.77 8.67 -4.05
N ASN A 11 -40.93 9.81 -4.74
CA ASN A 11 -41.27 9.86 -6.17
C ASN A 11 -40.17 10.54 -7.01
N SER A 12 -38.94 10.04 -6.87
CA SER A 12 -37.78 10.40 -7.71
C SER A 12 -37.24 9.18 -8.45
N SER A 13 -38.13 8.45 -9.14
CA SER A 13 -37.74 7.64 -10.31
C SER A 13 -37.49 8.57 -11.50
N ARG A 14 -36.32 9.22 -11.50
CA ARG A 14 -35.70 9.79 -12.71
C ARG A 14 -34.22 9.40 -12.75
N PHE A 15 -34.00 8.27 -13.39
CA PHE A 15 -32.91 8.03 -14.34
C PHE A 15 -31.63 8.86 -14.16
N GLU A 16 -30.63 8.18 -13.58
CA GLU A 16 -29.27 8.03 -14.10
C GLU A 16 -28.40 9.27 -14.35
N LEU A 17 -27.55 9.54 -13.36
CA LEU A 17 -26.09 9.71 -13.49
C LEU A 17 -25.55 10.39 -14.76
N ASP A 18 -25.61 11.72 -14.77
CA ASP A 18 -24.89 12.58 -15.70
C ASP A 18 -23.40 12.72 -15.32
N ARG A 19 -22.60 11.69 -15.63
CA ARG A 19 -21.11 11.75 -15.60
C ARG A 19 -20.44 11.10 -16.81
N ARG A 20 -21.21 10.62 -17.79
CA ARG A 20 -20.72 9.93 -19.01
C ARG A 20 -20.92 10.72 -20.31
N GLN A 21 -21.17 12.03 -20.25
CA GLN A 21 -21.28 12.87 -21.45
C GLN A 21 -20.02 13.67 -21.81
N PHE A 22 -18.92 13.56 -21.06
CA PHE A 22 -17.70 14.34 -21.37
C PHE A 22 -16.64 13.61 -22.21
N VAL A 23 -16.83 12.33 -22.61
CA VAL A 23 -15.91 11.62 -23.53
C VAL A 23 -16.58 11.26 -24.85
N ARG A 24 -17.39 12.17 -25.39
CA ARG A 24 -17.93 12.09 -26.76
C ARG A 24 -17.73 13.40 -27.50
N ALA A 25 -16.48 13.82 -27.67
CA ALA A 25 -16.15 14.87 -28.63
C ALA A 25 -14.65 14.85 -28.96
N THR A 26 -14.20 13.93 -29.82
CA THR A 26 -13.09 14.17 -30.77
C THR A 26 -12.90 12.96 -31.68
N ALA A 27 -13.60 12.96 -32.82
CA ALA A 27 -13.15 12.30 -34.06
C ALA A 27 -14.10 12.70 -35.20
N VAL A 28 -14.05 13.97 -35.63
CA VAL A 28 -14.57 14.36 -36.94
C VAL A 28 -13.39 14.33 -37.91
N GLY A 29 -13.39 13.34 -38.79
CA GLY A 29 -12.48 13.21 -39.92
C GLY A 29 -13.05 12.18 -40.88
N ALA A 30 -13.72 12.65 -41.94
CA ALA A 30 -14.30 11.81 -42.99
C ALA A 30 -13.22 11.14 -43.85
N VAL A 31 -13.49 9.92 -44.38
CA VAL A 31 -13.44 9.56 -45.83
C VAL A 31 -13.39 8.02 -46.01
N ALA A 32 -14.31 7.56 -46.89
CA ALA A 32 -14.29 6.35 -47.74
C ALA A 32 -14.41 4.93 -47.15
N ALA A 33 -15.32 4.19 -47.78
CA ALA A 33 -15.57 2.76 -47.62
C ALA A 33 -14.36 1.90 -47.99
N SER A 34 -14.01 0.93 -47.14
CA SER A 34 -13.46 -0.38 -47.53
C SER A 34 -13.42 -1.34 -46.34
N THR A 35 -13.98 -2.53 -46.57
CA THR A 35 -13.70 -3.84 -45.96
C THR A 35 -12.91 -3.91 -44.64
N GLY A 36 -13.64 -4.33 -43.59
CA GLY A 36 -13.22 -5.26 -42.55
C GLY A 36 -11.76 -5.25 -42.07
N ILE A 37 -11.46 -4.43 -41.05
CA ILE A 37 -10.40 -4.71 -40.08
C ILE A 37 -10.94 -4.32 -38.71
N PHE A 38 -11.17 -5.32 -37.85
CA PHE A 38 -11.40 -5.11 -36.42
C PHE A 38 -10.09 -4.62 -35.80
N ILE A 39 -9.94 -3.31 -35.65
CA ILE A 39 -8.90 -2.73 -34.80
C ILE A 39 -9.31 -3.01 -33.36
N ARG A 40 -8.69 -4.01 -32.75
CA ARG A 40 -8.74 -4.22 -31.30
C ARG A 40 -8.15 -2.99 -30.63
N PRO A 41 -8.83 -2.35 -29.66
CA PRO A 41 -8.16 -1.38 -28.81
C PRO A 41 -7.06 -2.12 -28.06
N ILE A 42 -5.83 -1.64 -28.20
CA ILE A 42 -4.71 -2.03 -27.34
C ILE A 42 -5.13 -1.59 -25.93
N SER A 43 -5.42 -2.56 -25.09
CA SER A 43 -5.57 -2.33 -23.65
C SER A 43 -4.25 -1.73 -23.18
N ALA A 44 -4.27 -0.48 -22.70
CA ALA A 44 -3.17 0.01 -21.90
C ALA A 44 -3.04 -0.96 -20.72
N GLU A 45 -1.92 -1.66 -20.65
CA GLU A 45 -1.57 -2.48 -19.51
C GLU A 45 -1.51 -1.51 -18.33
N GLU A 46 -2.43 -1.65 -17.37
CA GLU A 46 -2.26 -0.96 -16.09
C GLU A 46 -0.88 -1.33 -15.57
N PRO A 47 -0.05 -0.36 -15.13
CA PRO A 47 1.26 -0.67 -14.62
C PRO A 47 1.08 -1.68 -13.49
N ALA A 48 1.60 -2.89 -13.70
CA ALA A 48 1.51 -3.96 -12.72
C ALA A 48 1.95 -3.41 -11.37
N ALA A 49 1.12 -3.58 -10.34
CA ALA A 49 1.42 -3.13 -8.99
C ALA A 49 2.84 -3.61 -8.63
N LYS A 50 3.72 -2.67 -8.28
CA LYS A 50 5.10 -3.00 -7.93
C LYS A 50 5.05 -3.96 -6.76
N LYS A 51 5.64 -5.15 -6.92
CA LYS A 51 5.68 -6.14 -5.86
C LYS A 51 6.40 -5.55 -4.62
N PRO A 52 5.91 -5.78 -3.39
CA PRO A 52 6.53 -5.25 -2.17
C PRO A 52 8.04 -5.50 -2.08
N GLU A 53 8.54 -6.63 -2.57
CA GLU A 53 9.97 -6.99 -2.57
C GLU A 53 10.80 -5.99 -3.39
N THR A 54 10.25 -5.49 -4.49
CA THR A 54 10.92 -4.51 -5.36
C THR A 54 11.02 -3.16 -4.66
N LEU A 55 10.00 -2.79 -3.88
CA LEU A 55 9.99 -1.56 -3.08
C LEU A 55 10.93 -1.68 -1.88
N VAL A 56 11.01 -2.85 -1.26
CA VAL A 56 11.97 -3.11 -0.18
C VAL A 56 13.41 -2.98 -0.68
N ALA A 57 13.73 -3.50 -1.87
CA ALA A 57 15.05 -3.32 -2.46
C ALA A 57 15.37 -1.84 -2.76
N GLN A 58 14.37 -1.06 -3.17
CA GLN A 58 14.51 0.40 -3.36
C GLN A 58 14.76 1.11 -2.03
N LEU A 59 13.97 0.80 -1.00
CA LEU A 59 14.14 1.33 0.34
C LEU A 59 15.54 0.99 0.87
N TYR A 60 15.96 -0.28 0.79
CA TYR A 60 17.28 -0.74 1.20
C TYR A 60 18.38 0.08 0.53
N LYS A 61 18.34 0.28 -0.80
CA LYS A 61 19.35 1.08 -1.53
C LYS A 61 19.36 2.55 -1.14
N SER A 62 18.22 3.11 -0.75
CA SER A 62 18.10 4.51 -0.34
C SER A 62 18.67 4.82 1.05
N LEU A 63 18.89 3.81 1.90
CA LEU A 63 19.34 4.01 3.28
C LEU A 63 20.77 4.53 3.34
N ASN A 64 20.99 5.55 4.18
CA ASN A 64 22.34 6.00 4.55
C ASN A 64 23.01 5.04 5.55
N GLU A 65 24.30 5.22 5.81
CA GLU A 65 25.08 4.33 6.70
C GLU A 65 24.50 4.23 8.12
N GLN A 66 24.04 5.35 8.69
CA GLN A 66 23.49 5.40 10.04
C GLN A 66 22.15 4.63 10.11
N GLN A 67 21.29 4.82 9.12
CA GLN A 67 20.02 4.11 9.01
C GLN A 67 20.25 2.61 8.82
N ARG A 68 21.16 2.22 7.91
CA ARG A 68 21.52 0.81 7.68
C ARG A 68 22.01 0.15 8.96
N ALA A 69 22.94 0.78 9.67
CA ALA A 69 23.46 0.24 10.92
C ALA A 69 22.37 0.05 11.99
N ALA A 70 21.30 0.86 11.94
CA ALA A 70 20.21 0.80 12.91
C ALA A 70 19.11 -0.23 12.58
N VAL A 71 18.89 -0.53 11.29
CA VAL A 71 17.73 -1.35 10.88
C VAL A 71 18.07 -2.56 10.00
N CYS A 72 19.29 -2.69 9.49
CA CYS A 72 19.71 -3.84 8.70
C CYS A 72 20.52 -4.83 9.56
N PHE A 73 20.11 -6.09 9.54
CA PHE A 73 20.73 -7.17 10.29
C PHE A 73 21.06 -8.35 9.37
N GLY A 74 21.92 -9.25 9.85
CA GLY A 74 22.12 -10.55 9.20
C GLY A 74 20.83 -11.38 9.20
N PHE A 75 20.66 -12.26 8.22
CA PHE A 75 19.43 -13.05 8.07
C PHE A 75 19.12 -13.90 9.32
N ASP A 76 20.12 -14.49 9.95
CA ASP A 76 19.93 -15.35 11.14
C ASP A 76 19.87 -14.59 12.47
N HIS A 77 19.68 -13.27 12.45
CA HIS A 77 19.60 -12.47 13.66
C HIS A 77 18.35 -12.83 14.50
N PRO A 78 18.47 -12.99 15.83
CA PRO A 78 17.36 -13.47 16.68
C PRO A 78 16.11 -12.59 16.62
N LEU A 79 16.26 -11.26 16.54
CA LEU A 79 15.13 -10.32 16.36
C LEU A 79 14.20 -10.67 15.20
N ARG A 80 14.70 -11.38 14.17
CA ARG A 80 13.88 -11.80 13.04
C ARG A 80 12.72 -12.69 13.48
N GLN A 81 12.91 -13.52 14.50
CA GLN A 81 11.89 -14.46 14.98
C GLN A 81 11.05 -13.90 16.14
N GLU A 82 11.36 -12.69 16.62
CA GLU A 82 10.64 -12.08 17.72
C GLU A 82 9.29 -11.49 17.28
N VAL A 83 8.32 -11.53 18.18
CA VAL A 83 7.00 -10.93 18.03
C VAL A 83 6.43 -10.60 19.41
N ASP A 84 5.81 -9.43 19.53
CA ASP A 84 5.08 -8.99 20.72
C ASP A 84 3.89 -8.13 20.24
N ASN A 85 2.88 -7.97 21.09
CA ASN A 85 1.68 -7.19 20.79
C ASN A 85 1.93 -5.68 20.84
N ASN A 86 2.92 -5.22 21.60
CA ASN A 86 3.20 -3.79 21.77
C ASN A 86 4.70 -3.51 21.78
N TRP A 87 5.32 -3.68 20.61
CA TRP A 87 6.76 -3.54 20.48
C TRP A 87 7.18 -2.84 19.20
N HIS A 88 8.46 -2.50 19.17
CA HIS A 88 9.14 -1.90 18.05
C HIS A 88 10.46 -2.64 17.88
N ILE A 89 10.65 -3.27 16.72
CA ILE A 89 11.80 -4.13 16.45
C ILE A 89 13.14 -3.37 16.52
N THR A 90 13.11 -2.07 16.25
CA THR A 90 14.26 -1.17 16.37
C THR A 90 13.89 0.11 17.10
N LYS A 91 14.91 0.85 17.56
CA LYS A 91 14.71 2.16 18.21
C LYS A 91 14.35 3.26 17.21
N THR A 92 14.82 3.13 15.97
CA THR A 92 14.57 4.05 14.86
C THR A 92 13.10 3.99 14.46
N ARG A 93 12.43 5.14 14.43
CA ARG A 93 11.03 5.22 14.05
C ARG A 93 10.89 5.57 12.58
N VAL A 94 9.75 5.25 11.99
CA VAL A 94 9.45 5.62 10.60
C VAL A 94 9.64 7.13 10.38
N ALA A 95 9.25 7.96 11.36
CA ALA A 95 9.46 9.41 11.29
C ALA A 95 10.93 9.88 11.29
N ASP A 96 11.90 9.00 11.62
CA ASP A 96 13.34 9.31 11.57
C ASP A 96 13.94 9.11 10.16
N PHE A 97 13.16 8.60 9.20
CA PHE A 97 13.55 8.45 7.80
C PHE A 97 13.19 9.69 6.97
N THR A 98 13.74 9.81 5.76
CA THR A 98 13.36 10.88 4.82
C THR A 98 11.91 10.70 4.35
N ALA A 99 11.28 11.76 3.82
CA ALA A 99 9.91 11.68 3.32
C ALA A 99 9.73 10.57 2.26
N ASP A 100 10.63 10.50 1.28
CA ASP A 100 10.61 9.47 0.24
C ASP A 100 10.74 8.05 0.82
N GLN A 101 11.58 7.87 1.86
CA GLN A 101 11.71 6.59 2.55
C GLN A 101 10.45 6.23 3.34
N GLN A 102 9.82 7.21 3.99
CA GLN A 102 8.54 7.01 4.69
C GLN A 102 7.44 6.58 3.73
N ASP A 103 7.41 7.17 2.53
CA ASP A 103 6.46 6.82 1.49
C ASP A 103 6.71 5.41 0.95
N LEU A 104 7.97 5.02 0.72
CA LEU A 104 8.32 3.63 0.39
C LEU A 104 7.88 2.66 1.49
N ILE A 105 8.12 2.97 2.76
CA ILE A 105 7.68 2.11 3.88
C ILE A 105 6.15 1.98 3.88
N ARG A 106 5.41 3.06 3.57
CA ARG A 106 3.95 3.05 3.47
C ARG A 106 3.45 2.23 2.29
N GLU A 107 4.08 2.36 1.13
CA GLU A 107 3.74 1.57 -0.06
C GLU A 107 4.01 0.08 0.18
N ILE A 108 5.15 -0.27 0.78
CA ILE A 108 5.46 -1.65 1.20
C ILE A 108 4.37 -2.15 2.13
N PHE A 109 4.05 -1.41 3.19
CA PHE A 109 3.02 -1.80 4.15
C PHE A 109 1.66 -2.03 3.49
N ASN A 110 1.22 -1.10 2.64
CA ASN A 110 -0.07 -1.23 1.94
C ASN A 110 -0.07 -2.42 0.98
N GLY A 111 1.05 -2.68 0.29
CA GLY A 111 1.22 -3.82 -0.60
C GLY A 111 1.21 -5.19 0.09
N LEU A 112 1.31 -5.25 1.42
CA LEU A 112 1.15 -6.47 2.22
C LEU A 112 -0.32 -6.79 2.55
N HIS A 113 -1.24 -5.94 2.14
CA HIS A 113 -2.66 -6.09 2.40
C HIS A 113 -3.42 -6.13 1.07
N ASP A 114 -4.60 -6.73 1.09
CA ASP A 114 -5.53 -6.59 -0.02
C ASP A 114 -5.82 -5.08 -0.26
N PRO A 115 -5.76 -4.60 -1.51
CA PRO A 115 -6.04 -3.20 -1.82
C PRO A 115 -7.38 -2.69 -1.28
N GLU A 116 -8.39 -3.56 -1.17
CA GLU A 116 -9.71 -3.21 -0.60
C GLU A 116 -9.62 -2.85 0.89
N TYR A 117 -8.72 -3.50 1.64
CA TYR A 117 -8.61 -3.36 3.09
C TYR A 117 -7.40 -2.52 3.54
N ALA A 118 -6.41 -2.27 2.68
CA ALA A 118 -5.17 -1.58 3.02
C ALA A 118 -5.42 -0.23 3.74
N GLN A 119 -6.40 0.55 3.29
CA GLN A 119 -6.74 1.83 3.92
C GLN A 119 -7.31 1.67 5.33
N GLN A 120 -8.17 0.68 5.55
CA GLN A 120 -8.76 0.41 6.87
C GLN A 120 -7.69 -0.07 7.86
N VAL A 121 -6.79 -0.94 7.41
CA VAL A 121 -5.67 -1.39 8.23
C VAL A 121 -4.73 -0.23 8.56
N MET A 122 -4.43 0.65 7.60
CA MET A 122 -3.65 1.86 7.87
C MET A 122 -4.32 2.75 8.92
N GLN A 123 -5.63 2.95 8.84
CA GLN A 123 -6.38 3.73 9.84
C GLN A 123 -6.27 3.11 11.24
N GLN A 124 -6.34 1.78 11.33
CA GLN A 124 -6.13 1.08 12.60
C GLN A 124 -4.72 1.31 13.14
N VAL A 125 -3.69 1.15 12.30
CA VAL A 125 -2.30 1.40 12.70
C VAL A 125 -2.12 2.83 13.19
N GLU A 126 -2.63 3.82 12.46
CA GLU A 126 -2.57 5.22 12.87
C GLU A 126 -3.24 5.44 14.24
N HIS A 127 -4.44 4.90 14.45
CA HIS A 127 -5.18 5.07 15.70
C HIS A 127 -4.49 4.36 16.88
N ASP A 128 -4.12 3.09 16.72
CA ASP A 128 -3.49 2.30 17.78
C ASP A 128 -2.12 2.85 18.19
N ASN A 129 -1.43 3.50 17.25
CA ASN A 129 -0.13 4.14 17.49
C ASN A 129 -0.25 5.63 17.87
N GLY A 130 -1.46 6.07 18.23
CA GLY A 130 -1.70 7.37 18.87
C GLY A 130 -1.54 8.56 17.94
N ARG A 131 -1.99 8.44 16.68
CA ARG A 131 -1.87 9.49 15.66
C ARG A 131 -2.23 10.88 16.19
N ARG A 132 -1.27 11.79 16.07
CA ARG A 132 -1.32 13.20 16.43
C ARG A 132 -0.75 14.01 15.26
N PRO A 133 -1.55 14.82 14.54
CA PRO A 133 -1.09 15.51 13.32
C PRO A 133 0.12 16.43 13.53
N ASP A 134 0.31 16.94 14.75
CA ASP A 134 1.38 17.83 15.18
C ASP A 134 2.65 17.10 15.67
N VAL A 135 2.61 15.78 15.82
CA VAL A 135 3.71 14.99 16.38
C VAL A 135 4.20 13.98 15.35
N PRO A 136 5.41 14.15 14.77
CA PRO A 136 5.95 13.24 13.75
C PRO A 136 6.03 11.78 14.21
N LYS A 137 6.52 11.54 15.43
CA LYS A 137 6.58 10.21 16.06
C LYS A 137 5.23 9.82 16.68
N SER A 138 4.18 9.82 15.87
CA SER A 138 2.86 9.34 16.23
C SER A 138 2.22 8.60 15.05
N GLY A 139 1.28 7.70 15.35
CA GLY A 139 0.60 6.91 14.34
C GLY A 139 1.58 6.08 13.51
N PHE A 140 1.47 6.12 12.19
CA PHE A 140 2.42 5.40 11.32
C PHE A 140 3.88 5.82 11.55
N GLY A 141 4.11 7.10 11.85
CA GLY A 141 5.45 7.64 12.09
C GLY A 141 6.13 7.12 13.36
N SER A 142 5.38 6.59 14.34
CA SER A 142 5.96 5.98 15.55
C SER A 142 6.28 4.49 15.38
N CYS A 143 5.85 3.85 14.30
CA CYS A 143 6.18 2.46 13.99
C CYS A 143 7.69 2.30 13.70
N ALA A 144 8.17 1.06 13.63
CA ALA A 144 9.58 0.73 13.39
C ALA A 144 9.71 -0.37 12.35
N ILE A 145 10.86 -0.40 11.68
CA ILE A 145 11.19 -1.41 10.67
C ILE A 145 12.52 -2.10 10.98
N ALA A 146 12.69 -3.30 10.42
CA ALA A 146 13.96 -3.98 10.28
C ALA A 146 14.03 -4.71 8.93
N MET A 147 15.25 -4.93 8.46
CA MET A 147 15.57 -5.69 7.26
C MET A 147 16.61 -6.75 7.63
N PHE A 148 16.36 -7.99 7.24
CA PHE A 148 17.22 -9.13 7.54
C PHE A 148 17.74 -9.73 6.24
N GLY A 149 19.07 -9.79 6.10
CA GLY A 149 19.71 -10.16 4.83
C GLY A 149 19.79 -9.00 3.84
N GLU A 150 20.15 -9.31 2.59
CA GLU A 150 20.30 -8.33 1.51
C GLU A 150 19.30 -8.62 0.38
N PRO A 151 18.47 -7.64 -0.04
CA PRO A 151 17.53 -7.83 -1.12
C PRO A 151 18.22 -8.24 -2.42
N GLY A 152 17.76 -9.32 -3.05
CA GLY A 152 18.26 -9.81 -4.34
C GLY A 152 19.45 -10.78 -4.25
N THR A 153 19.94 -11.10 -3.05
CA THR A 153 21.06 -12.06 -2.85
C THR A 153 20.59 -13.41 -2.30
N GLY A 154 19.29 -13.70 -2.34
CA GLY A 154 18.68 -14.89 -1.75
C GLY A 154 17.81 -14.52 -0.56
N LYS A 155 18.11 -15.09 0.61
CA LYS A 155 17.25 -14.96 1.79
C LYS A 155 17.19 -13.52 2.31
N PHE A 156 15.99 -12.97 2.34
CA PHE A 156 15.70 -11.61 2.75
C PHE A 156 14.31 -11.49 3.41
N GLU A 157 14.22 -10.74 4.50
CA GLU A 157 12.94 -10.46 5.18
C GLU A 157 12.86 -8.99 5.63
N PHE A 158 11.77 -8.32 5.28
CA PHE A 158 11.40 -7.01 5.84
C PHE A 158 10.35 -7.19 6.92
N VAL A 159 10.53 -6.51 8.05
CA VAL A 159 9.63 -6.56 9.19
C VAL A 159 9.21 -5.14 9.56
N PHE A 160 7.91 -4.91 9.63
CA PHE A 160 7.28 -3.70 10.14
C PHE A 160 6.62 -4.00 11.48
N THR A 161 6.81 -3.14 12.47
CA THR A 161 6.30 -3.31 13.84
C THR A 161 5.76 -2.02 14.41
N GLY A 162 4.78 -2.15 15.29
CA GLY A 162 4.22 -1.07 16.10
C GLY A 162 3.25 -1.65 17.10
N ARG A 163 2.48 -0.79 17.76
CA ARG A 163 1.40 -1.27 18.62
C ARG A 163 0.34 -2.02 17.79
N HIS A 164 0.07 -3.26 18.20
CA HIS A 164 -0.88 -4.20 17.57
C HIS A 164 -0.61 -4.53 16.10
N VAL A 165 0.61 -4.33 15.63
CA VAL A 165 0.97 -4.63 14.25
C VAL A 165 2.37 -5.20 14.17
N THR A 166 2.48 -6.39 13.58
CA THR A 166 3.73 -6.96 13.07
C THR A 166 3.42 -7.49 11.67
N ARG A 167 4.15 -7.04 10.67
CA ARG A 167 3.97 -7.45 9.27
C ARG A 167 5.30 -7.82 8.66
N ARG A 168 5.30 -8.89 7.87
CA ARG A 168 6.51 -9.46 7.27
C ARG A 168 6.35 -9.56 5.76
N CYS A 169 7.40 -9.20 5.05
CA CYS A 169 7.55 -9.37 3.61
C CYS A 169 8.79 -10.23 3.40
N ASP A 170 8.57 -11.47 2.98
CA ASP A 170 9.63 -12.42 2.68
C ASP A 170 9.87 -12.43 1.16
N GLY A 171 11.11 -12.19 0.74
CA GLY A 171 11.50 -12.15 -0.68
C GLY A 171 11.61 -13.53 -1.31
N ASP A 172 10.60 -14.39 -1.14
CA ASP A 172 10.57 -15.82 -1.50
C ASP A 172 11.60 -16.69 -0.74
N SER A 173 12.04 -16.28 0.46
CA SER A 173 13.13 -16.94 1.20
C SER A 173 12.71 -18.18 1.98
N ILE A 174 11.42 -18.32 2.28
CA ILE A 174 10.82 -19.47 2.96
C ILE A 174 9.84 -20.15 1.99
N GLU A 175 10.21 -21.33 1.52
CA GLU A 175 9.35 -22.18 0.68
C GLU A 175 8.04 -22.49 1.42
N GLY A 176 6.91 -22.01 0.91
CA GLY A 176 5.58 -22.21 1.50
C GLY A 176 5.06 -21.08 2.41
N ALA A 177 5.79 -19.98 2.58
CA ALA A 177 5.24 -18.78 3.22
C ALA A 177 4.30 -18.04 2.26
N ALA A 178 3.00 -18.17 2.47
CA ALA A 178 2.02 -17.32 1.80
C ALA A 178 2.15 -15.88 2.34
N PHE A 179 2.08 -14.90 1.44
CA PHE A 179 1.96 -13.48 1.79
C PHE A 179 0.88 -13.25 2.86
N GLY A 180 1.21 -12.46 3.88
CA GLY A 180 0.24 -11.94 4.86
C GLY A 180 0.16 -12.73 6.17
N GLY A 181 1.00 -12.33 7.13
CA GLY A 181 0.83 -12.57 8.57
C GLY A 181 1.28 -11.34 9.34
#